data_AF-A0A6M0K004-F1
#
_entry.id   AF-A0A6M0K004-F1
#
_cell.length_a   1.000
_cell.length_b   1.000
_cell.length_c   1.000
_cell.angle_alpha   90.00
_cell.angle_beta   90.00
_cell.angle_gamma   90.00
#
_symmetry.space_group_name_H-M   'P 1'
#
loop_
_entity.id
_entity.type
_entity.pdbx_description
1 polymer ?
#
loop_
_entity_poly.entity_id
_entity_poly.type
_entity_poly.pdbx_seq_one_letter_code
_entity_poly.pdbx_strand_id
1 'polypeptide(L)'
;MSEAGGALMAILHGAVMQAALSAGVRADVAQGIADTSVRRLREVAGGDTAYIPGPSKRERNRHIIAAFRAGVAIARLSAQYRLSERRIRQILSEARHG
;
A
#
# COMPACT_ATOMS: atom_id res chain seq x y z
N MET A 1 -6.65 -0.45 -24.33
CA MET A 1 -6.49 -0.41 -22.86
C MET A 1 -7.51 0.57 -22.31
N SER A 2 -8.21 0.22 -21.23
CA SER A 2 -9.03 1.20 -20.51
C SER A 2 -8.13 2.29 -19.90
N GLU A 3 -8.67 3.50 -19.77
CA GLU A 3 -7.98 4.63 -19.12
C GLU A 3 -7.50 4.28 -17.71
N ALA A 4 -8.33 3.55 -16.95
CA ALA A 4 -8.00 3.03 -15.62
C ALA A 4 -6.81 2.07 -15.63
N GLY A 5 -6.69 1.19 -16.65
CA GLY A 5 -5.55 0.28 -16.79
C GLY A 5 -4.26 1.03 -17.09
N GLY A 6 -4.31 2.10 -17.90
CA GLY A 6 -3.18 2.98 -18.14
C GLY A 6 -2.71 3.68 -16.86
N ALA A 7 -3.64 4.25 -16.09
CA ALA A 7 -3.35 4.93 -14.84
C ALA A 7 -2.71 4.00 -13.79
N LEU A 8 -3.22 2.76 -13.64
CA LEU A 8 -2.65 1.78 -12.72
C LEU A 8 -1.19 1.45 -13.08
N MET A 9 -0.88 1.29 -14.36
CA MET A 9 0.48 0.99 -14.81
C MET A 9 1.44 2.16 -14.56
N ALA A 10 0.97 3.40 -14.67
CA ALA A 10 1.76 4.58 -14.31
C ALA A 10 2.04 4.64 -12.80
N ILE A 11 1.06 4.31 -11.95
CA ILE A 11 1.25 4.22 -10.49
C ILE A 11 2.28 3.14 -10.15
N LEU A 12 2.17 1.96 -10.75
CA LEU A 12 3.13 0.88 -10.55
C LEU A 12 4.54 1.29 -10.97
N HIS A 13 4.68 1.90 -12.15
CA HIS A 13 5.96 2.39 -12.66
C HIS A 13 6.63 3.32 -11.65
N GLY A 14 5.91 4.36 -11.21
CA GLY A 14 6.42 5.31 -10.22
C GLY A 14 6.78 4.65 -8.90
N ALA A 15 5.96 3.72 -8.40
CA ALA A 15 6.22 3.01 -7.14
C ALA A 15 7.49 2.14 -7.22
N VAL A 16 7.69 1.41 -8.32
CA VAL A 16 8.89 0.59 -8.54
C VAL A 16 10.13 1.47 -8.68
N MET A 17 10.04 2.57 -9.45
CA MET A 17 11.15 3.51 -9.61
C MET A 17 11.56 4.13 -8.26
N GLN A 18 10.59 4.59 -7.46
CA GLN A 18 10.86 5.16 -6.13
C GLN A 18 11.48 4.15 -5.17
N ALA A 19 10.99 2.90 -5.19
CA ALA A 19 11.57 1.84 -4.38
C ALA A 19 13.03 1.54 -4.77
N ALA A 20 13.33 1.47 -6.07
CA ALA A 20 14.68 1.25 -6.58
C ALA A 20 15.63 2.40 -6.21
N LEU A 21 15.20 3.64 -6.41
CA LEU A 21 15.98 4.83 -6.02
C LEU A 21 16.26 4.85 -4.51
N SER A 22 15.25 4.55 -3.69
CA SER A 22 15.39 4.48 -2.23
C SER A 22 16.37 3.40 -1.78
N ALA A 23 16.56 2.35 -2.58
CA ALA A 23 17.54 1.30 -2.36
C ALA A 23 18.95 1.65 -2.91
N GLY A 24 19.15 2.86 -3.45
CA GLY A 24 20.45 3.31 -3.99
C GLY A 24 20.73 2.86 -5.43
N VAL A 25 19.73 2.36 -6.15
CA VAL A 25 19.86 2.02 -7.57
C VAL A 25 19.98 3.31 -8.39
N ARG A 26 20.89 3.34 -9.35
CA ARG A 26 21.04 4.49 -10.26
C ARG A 26 19.74 4.73 -11.04
N ALA A 27 19.46 6.00 -11.37
CA ALA A 27 18.20 6.40 -11.99
C ALA A 27 17.93 5.72 -13.35
N ASP A 28 18.97 5.52 -14.17
CA ASP A 28 18.89 4.83 -15.46
C ASP A 28 18.48 3.36 -15.29
N VAL A 29 19.07 2.68 -14.31
CA VAL A 29 18.75 1.27 -14.00
C VAL A 29 17.36 1.18 -13.36
N ALA A 30 17.01 2.10 -12.45
CA ALA A 30 15.69 2.16 -11.83
C ALA A 30 14.56 2.33 -12.86
N GLN A 31 14.78 3.20 -13.86
CA GLN A 31 13.88 3.37 -15.01
C GLN A 31 13.71 2.04 -15.76
N GLY A 32 14.81 1.36 -16.11
CA GLY A 32 14.77 0.08 -16.81
C GLY A 32 14.06 -1.03 -16.03
N ILE A 33 14.21 -1.06 -14.70
CA ILE A 33 13.48 -1.98 -13.82
C ILE A 33 11.98 -1.68 -13.89
N ALA A 34 11.57 -0.42 -13.71
CA ALA A 34 10.17 -0.02 -13.73
C ALA A 34 9.49 -0.33 -15.07
N ASP A 35 10.15 -0.03 -16.18
CA ASP A 35 9.66 -0.33 -17.54
C ASP A 35 9.49 -1.85 -17.75
N THR A 36 10.47 -2.63 -17.30
CA THR A 36 10.42 -4.10 -17.39
C THR A 36 9.30 -4.68 -16.53
N SER A 37 9.09 -4.17 -15.33
CA SER A 37 8.02 -4.61 -14.43
C SER A 37 6.64 -4.34 -15.02
N VAL A 38 6.39 -3.15 -15.56
CA VAL A 38 5.11 -2.81 -16.21
C VAL A 38 4.88 -3.71 -17.43
N ARG A 39 5.90 -3.90 -18.27
CA ARG A 39 5.80 -4.77 -19.44
C ARG A 39 5.44 -6.20 -19.05
N ARG A 40 6.18 -6.79 -18.10
CA ARG A 40 5.92 -8.17 -17.63
C ARG A 40 4.53 -8.30 -17.03
N LEU A 41 4.07 -7.31 -16.26
CA LEU A 41 2.73 -7.36 -15.70
C LEU A 41 1.64 -7.35 -16.78
N ARG A 42 1.82 -6.54 -17.84
CA ARG A 42 0.93 -6.54 -19.01
C ARG A 42 0.97 -7.85 -19.78
N GLU A 43 2.13 -8.47 -19.93
CA GLU A 43 2.27 -9.77 -20.59
C GLU A 43 1.56 -10.89 -19.82
N VAL A 44 1.67 -10.88 -18.49
CA VAL A 44 1.13 -11.96 -17.63
C VAL A 44 -0.35 -11.77 -17.29
N ALA A 45 -0.79 -10.53 -17.05
CA ALA A 45 -2.13 -10.23 -16.55
C ALA A 45 -2.94 -9.29 -17.45
N GLY A 46 -2.38 -8.86 -18.59
CA GLY A 46 -3.10 -8.03 -19.56
C GLY A 46 -4.16 -8.83 -20.32
N GLY A 47 -5.28 -8.18 -20.63
CA GLY A 47 -6.40 -8.82 -21.32
C GLY A 47 -7.46 -9.42 -20.37
N ASP A 48 -7.16 -9.50 -19.07
CA ASP A 48 -8.09 -9.97 -18.04
C ASP A 48 -8.28 -8.91 -16.93
N THR A 49 -9.29 -9.10 -16.08
CA THR A 49 -9.56 -8.25 -14.92
C THR A 49 -9.01 -8.89 -13.66
N ALA A 50 -7.91 -8.35 -13.13
CA ALA A 50 -7.36 -8.78 -11.86
C ALA A 50 -8.06 -8.08 -10.68
N TYR A 51 -8.60 -8.87 -9.75
CA TYR A 51 -9.05 -8.34 -8.46
C TYR A 51 -7.85 -8.01 -7.58
N ILE A 52 -7.67 -6.72 -7.26
CA ILE A 52 -6.69 -6.26 -6.28
C ILE A 52 -7.42 -6.16 -4.93
N PRO A 53 -7.09 -7.00 -3.94
CA PRO A 53 -7.71 -6.91 -2.62
C PRO A 53 -7.39 -5.55 -2.00
N GLY A 54 -8.39 -4.94 -1.37
CA GLY A 54 -8.21 -3.71 -0.60
C GLY A 54 -7.18 -3.87 0.52
N PRO A 55 -6.69 -2.76 1.09
CA PRO A 55 -5.63 -2.78 2.10
C PRO A 55 -5.95 -3.75 3.24
N SER A 56 -4.98 -4.60 3.57
CA SER A 56 -5.14 -5.67 4.56
C SER A 56 -5.59 -5.10 5.91
N LYS A 57 -6.78 -5.51 6.37
CA LYS A 57 -7.29 -5.13 7.70
C LYS A 57 -6.28 -5.50 8.80
N ARG A 58 -5.59 -6.64 8.63
CA ARG A 58 -4.57 -7.12 9.57
C ARG A 58 -3.37 -6.17 9.62
N GLU A 59 -2.90 -5.71 8.47
CA GLU A 59 -1.78 -4.77 8.38
C GLU A 59 -2.12 -3.39 8.92
N ARG A 60 -3.28 -2.85 8.52
CA ARG A 60 -3.79 -1.60 9.09
C ARG A 60 -3.90 -1.68 10.61
N ASN A 61 -4.47 -2.77 11.14
CA ASN A 61 -4.61 -2.95 12.58
C ASN A 61 -3.24 -3.03 13.27
N ARG A 62 -2.24 -3.73 12.69
CA ARG A 62 -0.85 -3.72 13.20
C ARG A 62 -0.28 -2.30 13.29
N HIS A 63 -0.46 -1.48 12.26
CA HIS A 63 0.02 -0.09 12.27
C HIS A 63 -0.70 0.76 13.33
N ILE A 64 -2.01 0.60 13.48
CA ILE A 64 -2.79 1.28 14.54
C ILE A 64 -2.26 0.92 15.93
N ILE A 65 -2.01 -0.37 16.18
CA ILE A 65 -1.49 -0.85 17.48
C ILE A 65 -0.09 -0.31 17.74
N ALA A 66 0.81 -0.38 16.75
CA ALA A 66 2.17 0.13 16.86
C ALA A 66 2.19 1.65 17.13
N ALA A 67 1.39 2.42 16.39
CA ALA A 67 1.28 3.87 16.58
C ALA A 67 0.71 4.23 17.95
N PHE A 68 -0.30 3.50 18.43
CA PHE A 68 -0.83 3.69 19.78
C PHE A 68 0.23 3.39 20.86
N ARG A 69 1.01 2.30 20.70
CA ARG A 69 2.14 1.98 21.60
C ARG A 69 3.24 3.06 21.57
N ALA A 70 3.41 3.76 20.46
CA ALA A 70 4.30 4.91 20.34
C ALA A 70 3.70 6.22 20.90
N GLY A 71 2.51 6.18 21.52
CA GLY A 71 1.89 7.34 22.16
C GLY A 71 0.96 8.17 21.26
N VAL A 72 0.65 7.70 20.05
CA VAL A 72 -0.29 8.42 19.17
C VAL A 72 -1.71 8.33 19.73
N ALA A 73 -2.35 9.50 19.92
CA ALA A 73 -3.69 9.60 20.47
C ALA A 73 -4.76 8.97 19.55
N ILE A 74 -5.81 8.39 20.15
CA ILE A 74 -6.92 7.71 19.45
C ILE A 74 -7.60 8.63 18.44
N ALA A 75 -7.83 9.90 18.77
CA ALA A 75 -8.45 10.86 17.86
C ALA A 75 -7.63 11.06 16.57
N ARG A 76 -6.28 11.09 16.68
CA ARG A 76 -5.38 11.19 15.53
C ARG A 76 -5.41 9.93 14.68
N LEU A 77 -5.43 8.76 15.30
CA LEU A 77 -5.58 7.48 14.60
C LEU A 77 -6.94 7.38 13.88
N SER A 78 -8.02 7.81 14.53
CA SER A 78 -9.37 7.90 13.98
C SER A 78 -9.39 8.72 12.69
N ALA A 79 -8.79 9.92 12.71
CA ALA A 79 -8.68 10.77 11.53
C ALA A 79 -7.80 10.16 10.43
N GLN A 80 -6.60 9.67 10.78
CA GLN A 80 -5.64 9.11 9.83
C GLN A 80 -6.19 7.88 9.09
N TYR A 81 -6.88 6.98 9.81
CA TYR A 81 -7.39 5.73 9.23
C TYR A 81 -8.85 5.80 8.82
N ARG A 82 -9.53 6.95 8.99
CA ARG A 82 -10.95 7.17 8.72
C ARG A 82 -11.84 6.11 9.38
N LEU A 83 -11.56 5.81 10.64
CA LEU A 83 -12.30 4.86 11.46
C LEU A 83 -12.88 5.58 12.66
N SER A 84 -14.05 5.17 13.15
CA SER A 84 -14.58 5.71 14.41
C SER A 84 -13.65 5.36 15.59
N GLU A 85 -13.61 6.23 16.61
CA GLU A 85 -12.87 5.93 17.83
C GLU A 85 -13.29 4.60 18.47
N ARG A 86 -14.58 4.26 18.40
CA ARG A 86 -15.10 2.96 18.86
C ARG A 86 -14.39 1.80 18.16
N ARG A 87 -14.20 1.88 16.83
CA ARG A 87 -13.51 0.81 16.09
C ARG A 87 -12.01 0.79 16.42
N ILE A 88 -11.37 1.94 16.60
CA ILE A 88 -9.96 2.00 17.05
C ILE A 88 -9.82 1.32 18.42
N ARG A 89 -10.67 1.66 19.40
CA ARG A 89 -10.67 1.04 20.73
C ARG A 89 -10.90 -0.48 20.65
N GLN A 90 -11.79 -0.93 19.78
CA GLN A 90 -12.02 -2.35 19.57
C GLN A 90 -10.77 -3.07 19.04
N ILE A 91 -10.09 -2.50 18.03
CA ILE A 91 -8.82 -3.05 17.50
C ILE A 91 -7.74 -3.13 18.59
N LEU A 92 -7.63 -2.09 19.43
CA LEU A 92 -6.67 -2.07 20.53
C LEU A 92 -7.02 -3.09 21.64
N SER A 93 -8.32 -3.35 21.86
CA SER A 93 -8.80 -4.37 22.80
C SER A 93 -8.53 -5.79 22.28
N GLU A 94 -8.85 -6.05 21.01
CA GLU A 94 -8.57 -7.32 20.32
C GLU A 94 -7.08 -7.70 20.44
N ALA A 95 -6.18 -6.71 20.40
CA ALA A 95 -4.73 -6.90 20.52
C ALA A 95 -4.21 -7.17 21.94
N ARG A 96 -5.05 -7.05 22.98
CA ARG A 96 -4.68 -7.38 24.37
C ARG A 96 -5.08 -8.81 24.78
N HIS A 97 -5.94 -9.45 23.99
CA HIS A 97 -6.53 -10.75 24.30
C HIS A 97 -6.16 -11.87 23.31
N GLY A 98 -5.36 -11.56 22.30
CA GLY A 98 -4.77 -12.53 21.37
C GLY A 98 -3.25 -12.53 21.48
#